data_AF-A0A447T9K1-F1
#
_entry.id   AF-A0A447T9K1-F1
#
_cell.length_a   1.000
_cell.length_b   1.000
_cell.length_c   1.000
_cell.angle_alpha   90.00
_cell.angle_beta   90.00
_cell.angle_gamma   90.00
#
_symmetry.space_group_name_H-M   'P 1'
#
loop_
_entity.id
_entity.type
_entity.pdbx_description
1 polymer ?
#
loop_
_entity_poly.entity_id
_entity_poly.type
_entity_poly.pdbx_seq_one_letter_code
_entity_poly.pdbx_strand_id
1 'polypeptide(L)'
;MQFHWQRPDEHPTIGAALDDKSSCWLRVAMPSAGAGWGHQFIPRIGQEVLVDFIEGDIDRPVITGVLYNGSHPTPDFSGAGSLPANKTLSGIKSKEHQGGGYNELLFDDTPGEVRAKLSSEPGKTQLNQGYLAHPRSNGKAQPRGDGFELRTDHHGAIRAGHGLLITTEAQNGASGKQLAREHAQSQLDAALSLSQALAETASGQLADTMETGPDEIGRTTPRPARKPTATCNTTPTR
;
A
#
# COMPACT_ATOMS: atom_id res chain seq x y z
N MET A 1 18.34 24.23 14.24
CA MET A 1 18.22 24.99 12.97
C MET A 1 19.10 26.22 13.04
N GLN A 2 19.10 27.04 12.00
CA GLN A 2 19.66 28.38 12.05
C GLN A 2 18.67 29.38 11.44
N PHE A 3 18.42 30.47 12.14
CA PHE A 3 17.63 31.60 11.66
C PHE A 3 18.44 32.47 10.70
N HIS A 4 17.77 33.11 9.75
CA HIS A 4 18.43 33.96 8.75
C HIS A 4 19.14 35.19 9.33
N TRP A 5 18.74 35.65 10.51
CA TRP A 5 19.33 36.81 11.18
C TRP A 5 20.51 36.44 12.09
N GLN A 6 20.75 35.16 12.37
CA GLN A 6 21.91 34.73 13.16
C GLN A 6 23.19 34.92 12.35
N ARG A 7 24.13 35.70 12.91
CA ARG A 7 25.41 36.03 12.27
C ARG A 7 26.55 35.27 12.96
N PRO A 8 27.39 34.54 12.21
CA PRO A 8 28.56 33.84 12.75
C PRO A 8 29.49 34.76 13.57
N ASP A 9 29.69 36.00 13.12
CA ASP A 9 30.59 36.95 13.79
C ASP A 9 30.10 37.40 15.18
N GLU A 10 28.78 37.39 15.39
CA GLU A 10 28.14 37.72 16.69
C GLU A 10 28.07 36.48 17.61
N HIS A 11 28.37 35.30 17.06
CA HIS A 11 28.24 33.99 17.69
C HIS A 11 29.53 33.14 17.49
N PRO A 12 30.70 33.62 17.96
CA PRO A 12 32.00 33.01 17.63
C PRO A 12 32.23 31.63 18.24
N THR A 13 31.44 31.24 19.24
CA THR A 13 31.58 29.97 19.97
C THR A 13 30.35 29.06 19.86
N ILE A 14 29.13 29.62 19.90
CA ILE A 14 27.86 28.91 19.80
C ILE A 14 26.80 29.79 19.12
N GLY A 15 25.91 29.19 18.32
CA GLY A 15 24.65 29.83 17.92
C GLY A 15 24.56 30.42 16.50
N ALA A 16 25.41 30.02 15.54
CA ALA A 16 25.26 30.40 14.12
C ALA A 16 26.17 29.60 13.15
N ALA A 17 26.40 28.30 13.39
CA ALA A 17 27.41 27.50 12.67
C ALA A 17 26.82 26.46 11.69
N LEU A 18 25.51 26.49 11.44
CA LEU A 18 24.76 25.50 10.66
C LEU A 18 24.96 24.05 11.15
N ASP A 19 25.03 23.89 12.47
CA ASP A 19 25.27 22.62 13.16
C ASP A 19 24.19 22.31 14.22
N ASP A 20 24.42 21.27 15.02
CA ASP A 20 23.55 20.82 16.10
C ASP A 20 23.49 21.78 17.31
N LYS A 21 24.35 22.80 17.33
CA LYS A 21 24.44 23.83 18.40
C LYS A 21 23.96 25.20 17.95
N SER A 22 23.42 25.30 16.73
CA SER A 22 22.98 26.57 16.15
C SER A 22 21.67 27.10 16.73
N SER A 23 20.89 26.25 17.39
CA SER A 23 19.69 26.63 18.13
C SER A 23 19.44 25.67 19.31
N CYS A 24 18.44 25.99 20.14
CA CYS A 24 17.84 25.00 21.02
C CYS A 24 17.06 23.92 20.22
N TRP A 25 16.55 22.91 20.92
CA TRP A 25 15.60 21.95 20.33
C TRP A 25 14.23 22.59 20.17
N LEU A 26 13.67 22.51 18.97
CA LEU A 26 12.33 23.01 18.68
C LEU A 26 11.34 21.88 18.47
N ARG A 27 10.11 22.14 18.92
CA ARG A 27 8.96 21.29 18.63
C ARG A 27 8.45 21.56 17.23
N VAL A 28 7.84 20.55 16.61
CA VAL A 28 7.24 20.61 15.28
C VAL A 28 5.75 20.35 15.40
N ALA A 29 4.94 21.26 14.88
CA ALA A 29 3.51 21.06 14.74
C ALA A 29 3.22 19.97 13.70
N MET A 30 2.35 19.03 14.05
CA MET A 30 1.91 17.95 13.15
C MET A 30 0.43 18.15 12.81
N PRO A 31 -0.05 17.73 11.63
CA PRO A 31 -1.47 17.86 11.27
C PRO A 31 -2.44 17.18 12.25
N SER A 32 -1.98 16.13 12.94
CA SER A 32 -2.69 15.45 14.03
C SER A 32 -1.67 14.82 14.97
N ALA A 33 -1.87 15.00 16.27
CA ALA A 33 -0.98 14.49 17.31
C ALA A 33 -1.79 14.07 18.55
N GLY A 34 -1.74 12.78 18.88
CA GLY A 34 -2.35 12.20 20.06
C GLY A 34 -1.40 11.30 20.84
N ALA A 35 -1.87 10.75 21.96
CA ALA A 35 -1.08 9.84 22.79
C ALA A 35 -0.84 8.50 22.07
N GLY A 36 0.25 8.39 21.32
CA GLY A 36 0.64 7.18 20.58
C GLY A 36 0.03 7.04 19.19
N TRP A 37 -0.58 8.09 18.63
CA TRP A 37 -1.18 8.08 17.28
C TRP A 37 -1.14 9.47 16.64
N GLY A 38 -1.21 9.55 15.31
CA GLY A 38 -1.19 10.82 14.56
C GLY A 38 -0.24 10.78 13.36
N HIS A 39 0.18 11.96 12.90
CA HIS A 39 1.15 12.13 11.82
C HIS A 39 2.56 12.37 12.37
N GLN A 40 3.57 11.88 11.65
CA GLN A 40 4.97 12.13 11.97
C GLN A 40 5.78 12.38 10.70
N PHE A 41 6.01 13.66 10.38
CA PHE A 41 6.87 14.09 9.28
C PHE A 41 7.98 14.98 9.83
N ILE A 42 9.16 14.40 10.08
CA ILE A 42 10.28 15.12 10.68
C ILE A 42 11.03 15.89 9.59
N PRO A 43 11.21 17.22 9.72
CA PRO A 43 12.05 17.99 8.81
C PRO A 43 13.47 17.43 8.77
N ARG A 44 14.04 17.35 7.57
CA ARG A 44 15.41 16.89 7.32
C ARG A 44 16.37 18.07 7.24
N ILE A 45 17.65 17.80 7.51
CA ILE A 45 18.73 18.79 7.39
C ILE A 45 18.66 19.46 6.01
N GLY A 46 18.73 20.79 6.00
CA GLY A 46 18.66 21.62 4.79
C GLY A 46 17.26 22.08 4.39
N GLN A 47 16.19 21.47 4.90
CA GLN A 47 14.82 21.90 4.60
C GLN A 47 14.51 23.24 5.27
N GLU A 48 13.73 24.07 4.57
CA GLU A 48 13.24 25.34 5.07
C GLU A 48 11.96 25.14 5.88
N VAL A 49 11.91 25.78 7.05
CA VAL A 49 10.80 25.65 8.00
C VAL A 49 10.28 27.02 8.39
N LEU A 50 8.96 27.09 8.60
CA LEU A 50 8.32 28.23 9.22
C LEU A 50 8.39 28.08 10.73
N VAL A 51 8.90 29.11 11.40
CA VAL A 51 9.00 29.19 12.85
C VAL A 51 8.07 30.29 13.34
N ASP A 52 7.22 29.95 14.29
CA ASP A 52 6.41 30.88 15.06
C ASP A 52 6.91 30.93 16.51
N PHE A 53 6.52 31.95 17.25
CA PHE A 53 6.98 32.23 18.60
C PHE A 53 5.77 32.30 19.54
N ILE A 54 5.73 31.41 20.53
CA ILE A 54 4.58 31.30 21.44
C ILE A 54 4.44 32.60 22.24
N GLU A 55 3.28 33.28 22.12
CA GLU A 55 3.03 34.62 22.69
C GLU A 55 4.01 35.71 22.18
N GLY A 56 4.61 35.52 21.00
CA GLY A 56 5.61 36.42 20.44
C GLY A 56 6.97 36.39 21.15
N ASP A 57 7.19 35.42 22.05
CA ASP A 57 8.43 35.27 22.79
C ASP A 57 9.50 34.55 21.95
N ILE A 58 10.57 35.27 21.60
CA ILE A 58 11.67 34.76 20.77
C ILE A 58 12.38 33.55 21.37
N ASP A 59 12.31 33.38 22.70
CA ASP A 59 12.91 32.26 23.42
C ASP A 59 12.01 31.01 23.42
N ARG A 60 10.79 31.10 22.86
CA ARG A 60 9.82 30.00 22.78
C ARG A 60 9.42 29.66 21.34
N PRO A 61 10.39 29.31 20.47
CA PRO A 61 10.11 29.05 19.08
C PRO A 61 9.47 27.66 18.86
N VAL A 62 8.59 27.56 17.88
CA VAL A 62 7.93 26.32 17.43
C VAL A 62 7.85 26.29 15.91
N ILE A 63 8.16 25.14 15.31
CA ILE A 63 8.00 24.96 13.86
C ILE A 63 6.52 24.73 13.56
N THR A 64 5.95 25.54 12.68
CA THR A 64 4.53 25.47 12.28
C THR A 64 4.32 24.95 10.86
N GLY A 65 5.38 24.92 10.03
CA GLY A 65 5.31 24.43 8.66
C GLY A 65 6.67 24.16 8.04
N VAL A 66 6.64 23.56 6.85
CA VAL A 66 7.81 23.28 6.00
C VAL A 66 7.54 23.85 4.62
N LEU A 67 8.53 24.48 4.01
CA LEU A 67 8.38 25.16 2.72
C LEU A 67 9.27 24.53 1.65
N TYR A 68 8.76 24.54 0.42
CA TYR A 68 9.57 24.35 -0.77
C TYR A 68 10.22 25.68 -1.17
N ASN A 69 11.41 25.61 -1.76
CA ASN A 69 12.17 26.75 -2.24
C ASN A 69 12.97 26.38 -3.50
N GLY A 70 13.82 27.28 -4.00
CA GLY A 70 14.58 27.05 -5.23
C GLY A 70 15.55 25.84 -5.17
N SER A 71 16.05 25.50 -3.99
CA SER A 71 16.94 24.35 -3.78
C SER A 71 16.19 23.08 -3.38
N HIS A 72 14.99 23.22 -2.82
CA HIS A 72 14.09 22.14 -2.45
C HIS A 72 12.76 22.31 -3.20
N PRO A 73 12.68 21.89 -4.47
CA PRO A 73 11.47 22.05 -5.27
C PRO A 73 10.33 21.16 -4.77
N THR A 74 9.11 21.48 -5.18
CA THR A 74 7.93 20.65 -4.97
C THR A 74 8.10 19.24 -5.55
N PRO A 75 7.36 18.23 -5.07
CA PRO A 75 7.52 16.85 -5.53
C PRO A 75 7.20 16.71 -7.03
N ASP A 76 8.07 15.98 -7.73
CA ASP A 76 7.85 15.46 -9.07
C ASP A 76 7.19 14.07 -8.98
N PHE A 77 5.87 14.03 -8.90
CA PHE A 77 5.17 12.76 -8.75
C PHE A 77 5.46 11.80 -9.90
N SER A 78 5.65 10.52 -9.59
CA SER A 78 6.08 9.47 -10.53
C SER A 78 7.41 9.75 -11.26
N GLY A 79 8.22 10.69 -10.76
CA GLY A 79 9.48 11.09 -11.38
C GLY A 79 9.30 11.76 -12.76
N ALA A 80 8.11 12.32 -13.03
CA ALA A 80 7.78 12.90 -14.32
C ALA A 80 7.06 14.25 -14.19
N GLY A 81 7.50 15.22 -14.99
CA GLY A 81 6.92 16.55 -15.03
C GLY A 81 7.14 17.37 -13.77
N SER A 82 6.57 18.57 -13.74
CA SER A 82 6.68 19.51 -12.64
C SER A 82 5.50 20.49 -12.66
N LEU A 83 5.38 21.28 -11.60
CA LEU A 83 4.49 22.44 -11.61
C LEU A 83 5.01 23.50 -12.61
N PRO A 84 4.12 24.29 -13.25
CA PRO A 84 2.66 24.28 -13.10
C PRO A 84 1.92 23.26 -13.98
N ALA A 85 2.65 22.51 -14.83
CA ALA A 85 2.01 21.63 -15.80
C ALA A 85 1.23 20.48 -15.15
N ASN A 86 1.75 19.93 -14.05
CA ASN A 86 1.13 18.85 -13.28
C ASN A 86 0.31 19.37 -12.07
N LYS A 87 -0.37 20.51 -12.22
CA LYS A 87 -1.14 21.18 -11.15
C LYS A 87 -2.32 20.38 -10.59
N THR A 88 -2.79 19.35 -11.30
CA THR A 88 -3.89 18.46 -10.89
C THR A 88 -3.39 17.26 -10.08
N LEU A 89 -2.07 17.14 -9.87
CA LEU A 89 -1.50 16.09 -9.04
C LEU A 89 -1.38 16.56 -7.59
N SER A 90 -1.76 15.70 -6.66
CA SER A 90 -1.59 15.91 -5.22
C SER A 90 -1.19 14.62 -4.52
N GLY A 91 -0.54 14.69 -3.36
CA GLY A 91 -0.12 13.49 -2.65
C GLY A 91 1.07 13.65 -1.72
N ILE A 92 1.65 12.52 -1.34
CA ILE A 92 2.80 12.41 -0.44
C ILE A 92 3.90 11.62 -1.16
N LYS A 93 5.05 12.26 -1.41
CA LYS A 93 6.26 11.59 -1.89
C LYS A 93 7.31 11.64 -0.78
N SER A 94 7.72 10.48 -0.30
CA SER A 94 8.81 10.34 0.67
C SER A 94 10.17 10.30 -0.03
N LYS A 95 11.24 10.14 0.73
CA LYS A 95 12.59 9.92 0.19
C LYS A 95 13.30 8.94 1.11
N GLU A 96 14.01 7.98 0.54
CA GLU A 96 14.89 7.08 1.29
C GLU A 96 15.88 7.89 2.12
N HIS A 97 16.21 7.40 3.32
CA HIS A 97 17.23 8.04 4.15
C HIS A 97 18.60 7.59 3.66
N GLN A 98 19.47 8.54 3.32
CA GLN A 98 20.81 8.26 2.78
C GLN A 98 20.82 7.42 1.49
N GLY A 99 19.72 7.43 0.73
CA GLY A 99 19.58 6.70 -0.52
C GLY A 99 18.76 7.45 -1.57
N GLY A 100 18.47 6.78 -2.68
CA GLY A 100 17.82 7.34 -3.87
C GLY A 100 16.35 6.94 -4.06
N GLY A 101 15.87 5.95 -3.32
CA GLY A 101 14.49 5.46 -3.42
C GLY A 101 13.46 6.41 -2.81
N TYR A 102 12.18 6.09 -3.02
CA TYR A 102 11.05 6.79 -2.41
C TYR A 102 9.80 5.90 -2.40
N ASN A 103 8.86 6.25 -1.54
CA ASN A 103 7.47 5.79 -1.60
C ASN A 103 6.56 6.97 -1.95
N GLU A 104 5.46 6.71 -2.64
CA GLU A 104 4.55 7.73 -3.13
C GLU A 104 3.08 7.29 -3.00
N LEU A 105 2.28 8.17 -2.39
CA LEU A 105 0.82 8.20 -2.52
C LEU A 105 0.47 9.38 -3.43
N LEU A 106 -0.23 9.12 -4.53
CA LEU A 106 -0.57 10.10 -5.56
C LEU A 106 -2.06 10.06 -5.88
N PHE A 107 -2.67 11.23 -5.96
CA PHE A 107 -3.98 11.49 -6.52
C PHE A 107 -3.82 12.38 -7.76
N ASP A 108 -4.51 12.03 -8.84
CA ASP A 108 -4.54 12.81 -10.08
C ASP A 108 -6.00 13.21 -10.32
N ASP A 109 -6.31 14.49 -10.12
CA ASP A 109 -7.66 15.05 -10.25
C ASP A 109 -7.91 15.64 -11.65
N THR A 110 -7.17 15.16 -12.66
CA THR A 110 -7.37 15.61 -14.04
C THR A 110 -8.78 15.19 -14.52
N PRO A 111 -9.59 16.12 -15.07
CA PRO A 111 -10.94 15.79 -15.52
C PRO A 111 -10.97 14.63 -16.52
N GLY A 112 -11.79 13.62 -16.23
CA GLY A 112 -11.91 12.41 -17.06
C GLY A 112 -10.77 11.39 -16.88
N GLU A 113 -9.76 11.71 -16.07
CA GLU A 113 -8.55 10.88 -15.88
C GLU A 113 -8.26 10.65 -14.38
N VAL A 114 -9.31 10.66 -13.56
CA VAL A 114 -9.18 10.59 -12.10
C VAL A 114 -8.63 9.23 -11.66
N ARG A 115 -7.59 9.26 -10.82
CA ARG A 115 -6.91 8.04 -10.35
C ARG A 115 -6.20 8.25 -9.02
N ALA A 116 -5.96 7.13 -8.35
CA ALA A 116 -5.12 7.04 -7.15
C ALA A 116 -4.03 5.99 -7.35
N LYS A 117 -2.85 6.25 -6.79
CA LYS A 117 -1.70 5.34 -6.80
C LYS A 117 -1.00 5.32 -5.45
N LEU A 118 -0.70 4.11 -4.97
CA LEU A 118 0.27 3.87 -3.90
C LEU A 118 1.44 3.08 -4.49
N SER A 119 2.67 3.56 -4.33
CA SER A 119 3.85 2.96 -4.96
C SER A 119 5.12 3.06 -4.13
N SER A 120 6.03 2.13 -4.38
CA SER A 120 7.39 2.06 -3.86
C SER A 120 8.37 1.94 -5.03
N GLU A 121 9.40 2.78 -5.04
CA GLU A 121 10.42 2.80 -6.08
C GLU A 121 11.19 1.46 -6.19
N PRO A 122 11.62 0.82 -5.08
CA PRO A 122 12.14 -0.55 -5.11
C PRO A 122 11.19 -1.54 -5.79
N GLY A 123 11.65 -2.14 -6.89
CA GLY A 123 10.89 -3.13 -7.65
C GLY A 123 9.64 -2.60 -8.33
N LYS A 124 9.48 -1.27 -8.46
CA LYS A 124 8.33 -0.62 -9.10
C LYS A 124 6.99 -1.19 -8.64
N THR A 125 6.88 -1.43 -7.33
CA THR A 125 5.71 -2.08 -6.73
C THR A 125 4.62 -1.04 -6.52
N GLN A 126 3.44 -1.28 -7.08
CA GLN A 126 2.37 -0.29 -7.10
C GLN A 126 0.97 -0.91 -7.08
N LEU A 127 0.06 -0.23 -6.37
CA LEU A 127 -1.38 -0.36 -6.48
C LEU A 127 -1.93 0.88 -7.18
N ASN A 128 -2.55 0.70 -8.35
CA ASN A 128 -3.20 1.75 -9.12
C ASN A 128 -4.72 1.53 -9.14
N GLN A 129 -5.49 2.60 -9.11
CA GLN A 129 -6.95 2.58 -9.11
C GLN A 129 -7.52 3.73 -9.96
N GLY A 130 -8.64 3.50 -10.65
CA GLY A 130 -9.30 4.47 -11.52
C GLY A 130 -8.73 4.43 -12.94
N TYR A 131 -8.43 5.59 -13.50
CA TYR A 131 -7.82 5.72 -14.82
C TYR A 131 -6.35 5.27 -14.80
N LEU A 132 -6.02 4.22 -15.53
CA LEU A 132 -4.65 3.71 -15.63
C LEU A 132 -3.95 4.44 -16.78
N ALA A 133 -2.82 5.08 -16.50
CA ALA A 133 -2.05 5.80 -17.51
C ALA A 133 -0.56 5.83 -17.15
N HIS A 134 0.29 6.08 -18.14
CA HIS A 134 1.70 6.40 -17.91
C HIS A 134 1.85 7.66 -17.02
N PRO A 135 3.03 7.87 -16.40
CA PRO A 135 3.30 9.09 -15.63
C PRO A 135 2.96 10.35 -16.42
N ARG A 136 2.27 11.29 -15.76
CA ARG A 136 1.87 12.55 -16.39
C ARG A 136 3.10 13.44 -16.57
N SER A 137 3.34 13.90 -17.80
CA SER A 137 4.41 14.84 -18.11
C SER A 137 3.83 15.99 -18.91
N ASN A 138 4.20 17.22 -18.55
CA ASN A 138 3.68 18.44 -19.16
C ASN A 138 2.14 18.48 -19.19
N GLY A 139 1.49 18.02 -18.11
CA GLY A 139 0.03 17.99 -17.99
C GLY A 139 -0.68 16.87 -18.77
N LYS A 140 0.04 16.03 -19.52
CA LYS A 140 -0.53 14.95 -20.35
C LYS A 140 -0.09 13.58 -19.87
N ALA A 141 -0.97 12.60 -19.99
CA ALA A 141 -0.69 11.20 -19.69
C ALA A 141 -1.18 10.31 -20.85
N GLN A 142 -0.45 9.23 -21.14
CA GLN A 142 -0.90 8.25 -22.14
C GLN A 142 -1.75 7.17 -21.46
N PRO A 143 -2.99 6.91 -21.93
CA PRO A 143 -3.86 5.90 -21.34
C PRO A 143 -3.27 4.49 -21.43
N ARG A 144 -3.59 3.66 -20.43
CA ARG A 144 -3.31 2.23 -20.35
C ARG A 144 -4.56 1.37 -20.11
N GLY A 145 -5.64 1.96 -19.58
CA GLY A 145 -6.91 1.27 -19.32
C GLY A 145 -7.64 1.85 -18.12
N ASP A 146 -8.61 1.12 -17.59
CA ASP A 146 -9.44 1.51 -16.45
C ASP A 146 -9.55 0.36 -15.44
N GLY A 147 -9.78 0.68 -14.16
CA GLY A 147 -10.03 -0.30 -13.10
C GLY A 147 -8.97 -0.25 -12.01
N PHE A 148 -8.34 -1.38 -11.70
CA PHE A 148 -7.24 -1.43 -10.74
C PHE A 148 -6.09 -2.32 -11.25
N GLU A 149 -4.86 -2.00 -10.83
CA GLU A 149 -3.67 -2.79 -11.15
C GLU A 149 -2.82 -2.97 -9.89
N LEU A 150 -2.46 -4.21 -9.57
CA LEU A 150 -1.34 -4.52 -8.67
C LEU A 150 -0.16 -5.00 -9.54
N ARG A 151 0.94 -4.24 -9.56
CA ARG A 151 2.13 -4.53 -10.35
C ARG A 151 3.38 -4.56 -9.46
N THR A 152 4.30 -5.45 -9.76
CA THR A 152 5.68 -5.43 -9.23
C THR A 152 6.64 -6.02 -10.27
N ASP A 153 7.88 -5.53 -10.30
CA ASP A 153 8.99 -6.12 -11.08
C ASP A 153 9.70 -7.23 -10.29
N HIS A 154 9.31 -7.45 -9.03
CA HIS A 154 9.80 -8.54 -8.18
C HIS A 154 8.76 -9.66 -8.05
N HIS A 155 9.01 -10.61 -7.14
CA HIS A 155 8.08 -11.69 -6.83
C HIS A 155 6.86 -11.17 -6.04
N GLY A 156 5.67 -11.64 -6.41
CA GLY A 156 4.43 -11.36 -5.70
C GLY A 156 3.90 -12.58 -4.94
N ALA A 157 3.21 -12.35 -3.82
CA ALA A 157 2.47 -13.38 -3.11
C ALA A 157 1.16 -12.80 -2.55
N ILE A 158 0.03 -13.46 -2.83
CA ILE A 158 -1.27 -13.16 -2.22
C ILE A 158 -1.58 -14.29 -1.24
N ARG A 159 -1.82 -13.94 0.03
CA ARG A 159 -2.09 -14.92 1.10
C ARG A 159 -3.31 -14.48 1.91
N ALA A 160 -4.28 -15.37 2.04
CA ALA A 160 -5.46 -15.16 2.86
C ALA A 160 -5.79 -16.44 3.65
N GLY A 161 -5.47 -16.44 4.95
CA GLY A 161 -5.61 -17.64 5.81
C GLY A 161 -7.04 -18.14 5.99
N HIS A 162 -8.03 -17.31 5.69
CA HIS A 162 -9.46 -17.65 5.73
C HIS A 162 -10.07 -17.87 4.33
N GLY A 163 -9.27 -17.82 3.26
CA GLY A 163 -9.71 -18.00 1.87
C GLY A 163 -9.58 -16.75 1.00
N LEU A 164 -9.51 -16.95 -0.31
CA LEU A 164 -9.40 -15.89 -1.34
C LEU A 164 -10.50 -16.11 -2.39
N LEU A 165 -11.31 -15.08 -2.65
CA LEU A 165 -12.30 -15.09 -3.73
C LEU A 165 -11.73 -14.33 -4.93
N ILE A 166 -11.52 -15.04 -6.03
CA ILE A 166 -11.21 -14.46 -7.34
C ILE A 166 -12.34 -14.91 -8.25
N THR A 167 -13.10 -13.95 -8.77
CA THR A 167 -14.26 -14.22 -9.61
C THR A 167 -14.38 -13.17 -10.70
N THR A 168 -14.97 -13.55 -11.82
CA THR A 168 -15.41 -12.65 -12.89
C THR A 168 -16.92 -12.38 -12.81
N GLU A 169 -17.59 -12.91 -11.79
CA GLU A 169 -19.01 -12.67 -11.54
C GLU A 169 -19.26 -11.20 -11.20
N ALA A 170 -20.21 -10.59 -11.91
CA ALA A 170 -20.57 -9.20 -11.68
C ALA A 170 -21.43 -9.07 -10.41
N GLN A 171 -20.95 -8.28 -9.44
CA GLN A 171 -21.69 -7.94 -8.22
C GLN A 171 -22.11 -6.46 -8.25
N ASN A 172 -23.13 -6.16 -9.06
CA ASN A 172 -23.60 -4.79 -9.25
C ASN A 172 -23.96 -4.13 -7.91
N GLY A 173 -23.41 -2.94 -7.67
CA GLY A 173 -23.60 -2.18 -6.43
C GLY A 173 -22.95 -2.79 -5.17
N ALA A 174 -22.04 -3.76 -5.33
CA ALA A 174 -21.43 -4.49 -4.21
C ALA A 174 -22.47 -5.06 -3.22
N SER A 175 -23.60 -5.53 -3.73
CA SER A 175 -24.73 -6.01 -2.92
C SER A 175 -24.42 -7.33 -2.20
N GLY A 176 -24.78 -7.44 -0.92
CA GLY A 176 -24.50 -8.63 -0.11
C GLY A 176 -23.19 -8.53 0.69
N LYS A 177 -22.57 -9.67 1.01
CA LYS A 177 -21.30 -9.73 1.76
C LYS A 177 -20.12 -9.71 0.80
N GLN A 178 -18.97 -9.22 1.27
CA GLN A 178 -17.72 -9.17 0.48
C GLN A 178 -17.29 -10.53 -0.10
N LEU A 179 -17.58 -11.65 0.58
CA LEU A 179 -17.25 -13.01 0.15
C LEU A 179 -18.49 -13.84 -0.21
N ALA A 180 -19.59 -13.17 -0.59
CA ALA A 180 -20.76 -13.81 -1.18
C ALA A 180 -20.34 -14.62 -2.42
N ARG A 181 -20.88 -15.82 -2.57
CA ARG A 181 -20.47 -16.80 -3.59
C ARG A 181 -21.58 -17.80 -3.93
N GLU A 182 -22.82 -17.42 -3.66
CA GLU A 182 -24.02 -18.24 -3.82
C GLU A 182 -24.20 -18.68 -5.28
N HIS A 183 -23.86 -17.80 -6.24
CA HIS A 183 -23.90 -18.14 -7.66
C HIS A 183 -22.82 -19.15 -8.03
N ALA A 184 -21.56 -18.93 -7.61
CA ALA A 184 -20.47 -19.88 -7.83
C ALA A 184 -20.79 -21.26 -7.21
N GLN A 185 -21.39 -21.30 -6.02
CA GLN A 185 -21.87 -22.55 -5.41
C GLN A 185 -22.93 -23.22 -6.27
N SER A 186 -23.94 -22.47 -6.73
CA SER A 186 -25.01 -23.00 -7.58
C SER A 186 -24.49 -23.56 -8.91
N GLN A 187 -23.49 -22.94 -9.52
CA GLN A 187 -22.85 -23.44 -10.74
C GLN A 187 -22.07 -24.74 -10.49
N LEU A 188 -21.40 -24.86 -9.34
CA LEU A 188 -20.73 -26.10 -8.94
C LEU A 188 -21.73 -27.23 -8.72
N ASP A 189 -22.86 -26.97 -8.06
CA ASP A 189 -23.92 -27.95 -7.84
C ASP A 189 -24.55 -28.43 -9.16
N ALA A 190 -24.77 -27.50 -10.11
CA ALA A 190 -25.27 -27.83 -11.44
C ALA A 190 -24.27 -28.65 -12.27
N ALA A 191 -22.99 -28.30 -12.22
CA ALA A 191 -21.92 -29.04 -12.91
C ALA A 191 -21.79 -30.47 -12.36
N LEU A 192 -21.89 -30.64 -11.04
CA LEU A 192 -21.90 -31.95 -10.39
C LEU A 192 -23.07 -32.80 -10.88
N SER A 193 -24.28 -32.22 -10.88
CA SER A 193 -25.49 -32.90 -11.34
C SER A 193 -25.40 -33.33 -12.81
N LEU A 194 -24.83 -32.48 -13.68
CA LEU A 194 -24.60 -32.81 -15.08
C LEU A 194 -23.59 -33.95 -15.24
N SER A 195 -22.51 -33.95 -14.46
CA SER A 195 -21.51 -35.00 -14.51
C SER A 195 -22.10 -36.36 -14.09
N GLN A 196 -22.97 -36.38 -13.09
CA GLN A 196 -23.67 -37.59 -12.65
C GLN A 196 -24.61 -38.13 -13.75
N ALA A 197 -25.40 -37.28 -14.39
CA ALA A 197 -26.30 -37.70 -15.47
C ALA A 197 -25.56 -38.28 -16.70
N LEU A 198 -24.40 -37.71 -17.05
CA LEU A 198 -23.54 -38.25 -18.11
C LEU A 198 -22.93 -39.61 -17.73
N ALA A 199 -22.52 -39.78 -16.47
CA ALA A 199 -21.99 -41.05 -15.97
C ALA A 199 -23.04 -42.18 -15.98
N GLU A 200 -24.28 -41.88 -15.59
CA GLU A 200 -25.41 -42.82 -15.70
C GLU A 200 -25.67 -43.23 -17.14
N THR A 201 -25.68 -42.25 -18.05
CA THR A 201 -25.87 -42.49 -19.49
C THR A 201 -24.76 -43.38 -20.05
N ALA A 202 -23.50 -43.09 -19.70
CA ALA A 202 -22.34 -43.87 -20.16
C ALA A 202 -22.36 -45.31 -19.61
N SER A 203 -22.69 -45.50 -18.33
CA SER A 203 -22.82 -46.82 -17.70
C SER A 203 -23.95 -47.63 -18.36
N GLY A 204 -25.08 -46.98 -18.66
CA GLY A 204 -26.16 -47.59 -19.42
C GLY A 204 -25.78 -48.00 -20.85
N GLN A 205 -24.75 -47.37 -21.43
CA GLN A 205 -24.19 -47.69 -22.75
C GLN A 205 -22.97 -48.64 -22.69
N LEU A 206 -22.68 -49.26 -21.54
CA LEU A 206 -21.56 -50.18 -21.33
C LEU A 206 -20.17 -49.55 -21.60
N ALA A 207 -20.05 -48.22 -21.51
CA ALA A 207 -18.75 -47.56 -21.43
C ALA A 207 -18.17 -47.76 -20.02
N ASP A 208 -16.85 -47.90 -19.90
CA ASP A 208 -16.17 -48.03 -18.59
C ASP A 208 -16.54 -46.86 -17.66
N THR A 209 -16.65 -47.15 -16.36
CA THR A 209 -17.11 -46.19 -15.34
C THR A 209 -16.14 -45.03 -15.19
N MET A 210 -16.63 -43.80 -15.29
CA MET A 210 -15.85 -42.58 -15.11
C MET A 210 -15.68 -42.26 -13.61
N GLU A 211 -14.45 -42.02 -13.15
CA GLU A 211 -14.15 -41.63 -11.76
C GLU A 211 -14.46 -40.12 -11.57
N THR A 212 -15.56 -39.79 -10.89
CA THR A 212 -16.03 -38.39 -10.70
C THR A 212 -15.59 -37.74 -9.39
N GLY A 213 -14.68 -38.36 -8.63
CA GLY A 213 -14.35 -37.92 -7.27
C GLY A 213 -15.44 -38.28 -6.24
N PRO A 214 -15.36 -37.77 -5.00
CA PRO A 214 -16.29 -38.14 -3.94
C PRO A 214 -17.73 -37.65 -4.19
N ASP A 215 -18.72 -38.48 -3.82
CA ASP A 215 -20.16 -38.25 -4.04
C ASP A 215 -20.72 -36.98 -3.36
N GLU A 216 -20.00 -36.45 -2.37
CA GLU A 216 -20.33 -35.19 -1.69
C GLU A 216 -19.10 -34.29 -1.54
N ILE A 217 -19.26 -33.00 -1.87
CA ILE A 217 -18.27 -31.96 -1.53
C ILE A 217 -18.48 -31.60 -0.04
N GLY A 218 -17.84 -32.36 0.85
CA GLY A 218 -17.90 -32.12 2.30
C GLY A 218 -17.44 -30.70 2.67
N ARG A 219 -18.17 -30.04 3.59
CA ARG A 219 -17.75 -28.74 4.15
C ARG A 219 -16.35 -28.89 4.77
N THR A 220 -15.42 -28.03 4.38
CA THR A 220 -14.05 -28.02 4.90
C THR A 220 -14.02 -27.66 6.40
N THR A 221 -14.10 -28.67 7.27
CA THR A 221 -13.77 -28.52 8.69
C THR A 221 -12.27 -28.73 8.93
N PRO A 222 -11.62 -27.95 9.82
CA PRO A 222 -10.21 -28.13 10.13
C PRO A 222 -9.95 -29.51 10.75
N ARG A 223 -8.88 -30.16 10.28
CA ARG A 223 -8.42 -31.49 10.74
C ARG A 223 -8.11 -31.48 12.24
N PRO A 224 -8.65 -32.40 13.07
CA PRO A 224 -8.30 -32.47 14.48
C PRO A 224 -6.88 -33.00 14.68
N ALA A 225 -6.18 -32.46 15.67
CA ALA A 225 -4.81 -32.81 16.02
C ALA A 225 -4.66 -34.30 16.42
N ARG A 226 -3.64 -34.96 15.87
CA ARG A 226 -3.25 -36.33 16.27
C ARG A 226 -2.75 -36.32 17.73
N LYS A 227 -3.35 -37.15 18.59
CA LYS A 227 -2.76 -37.49 19.90
C LYS A 227 -1.51 -38.37 19.70
N PRO A 228 -0.46 -38.23 20.53
CA PRO A 228 0.72 -39.10 20.45
C PRO A 228 0.40 -40.50 20.97
N THR A 229 0.73 -41.53 20.19
CA THR A 229 0.64 -42.94 20.59
C THR A 229 1.83 -43.32 21.46
N ALA A 230 1.55 -44.05 22.54
CA ALA A 230 2.50 -44.49 23.55
C ALA A 230 3.54 -45.49 23.02
N THR A 231 4.69 -45.46 23.68
CA THR A 231 5.94 -46.22 23.51
C THR A 231 5.78 -47.74 23.45
N CYS A 232 6.49 -48.38 22.52
CA CYS A 232 6.69 -49.82 22.45
C CYS A 232 7.88 -50.23 23.35
N ASN A 233 7.63 -51.07 24.35
CA ASN A 233 8.65 -51.67 25.21
C ASN A 233 9.31 -52.87 24.51
N THR A 234 10.64 -52.91 24.46
CA THR A 234 11.42 -54.11 24.15
C THR A 234 12.11 -54.60 25.41
N THR A 235 11.77 -55.80 25.86
CA THR A 235 12.51 -56.56 26.90
C THR A 235 13.32 -57.66 26.21
N PRO A 236 14.59 -57.91 26.58
CA PRO A 236 15.47 -58.84 25.88
C PRO A 236 15.28 -60.29 26.35
N THR A 237 15.48 -61.26 25.46
CA THR A 237 15.61 -62.68 25.79
C THR A 237 17.07 -63.11 25.77
N ARG A 238 17.48 -63.69 26.92
CA ARG A 238 18.60 -64.61 27.23
C ARG A 238 19.80 -64.69 26.31
#